data_AF-A0A9Q8YDE9-F1
#
_entry.id   AF-A0A9Q8YDE9-F1
#
_cell.length_a   1.000
_cell.length_b   1.000
_cell.length_c   1.000
_cell.angle_alpha   90.00
_cell.angle_beta   90.00
_cell.angle_gamma   90.00
#
_symmetry.space_group_name_H-M   'P 1'
#
loop_
_entity.id
_entity.type
_entity.pdbx_description
1 polymer ?
#
loop_
_entity_poly.entity_id
_entity_poly.type
_entity_poly.pdbx_seq_one_letter_code
_entity_poly.pdbx_strand_id
1 'polypeptide(L)' 'MTTKLSDLRLRNPKLLGELKRRGYETVDDMKNIPTTDALRMMGMGSKSWQKICDALGRDPAKT' A
#
# COMPACT_ATOMS: atom_id res chain seq x y z
N MET A 1 13.90 2.55 -10.25
CA MET A 1 13.66 3.51 -9.16
C MET A 1 12.63 2.89 -8.24
N THR A 2 12.93 2.80 -6.95
CA THR A 2 11.99 2.23 -5.99
C THR A 2 11.04 3.33 -5.50
N THR A 3 9.75 3.22 -5.83
CA THR A 3 8.75 4.22 -5.44
C THR A 3 8.48 4.13 -3.94
N LYS A 4 8.69 5.22 -3.20
CA LYS A 4 8.36 5.25 -1.76
C LYS A 4 6.86 5.38 -1.55
N LEU A 5 6.36 4.76 -0.49
CA LEU A 5 4.94 4.88 -0.12
C LEU A 5 4.55 6.33 0.23
N SER A 6 5.50 7.13 0.74
CA SER A 6 5.32 8.57 0.98
C SER A 6 5.03 9.36 -0.30
N ASP A 7 5.58 8.93 -1.44
CA ASP A 7 5.50 9.65 -2.71
C ASP A 7 4.14 9.42 -3.39
N LEU A 8 3.45 8.34 -3.00
CA LEU A 8 2.11 8.01 -3.48
C LEU A 8 1.02 8.96 -2.98
N ARG A 9 1.31 9.97 -2.15
CA ARG A 9 0.32 10.93 -1.62
C ARG A 9 -0.97 10.23 -1.19
N LEU A 10 -0.83 9.21 -0.34
CA LEU A 10 -1.95 8.41 0.16
C LEU A 10 -2.89 9.31 0.96
N ARG A 11 -4.21 9.12 0.80
CA ARG A 11 -5.21 10.01 1.41
C ARG A 11 -5.17 10.05 2.94
N ASN A 12 -4.71 8.98 3.58
CA ASN A 12 -4.72 8.85 5.03
C ASN A 12 -3.31 9.01 5.61
N PRO A 13 -3.03 10.09 6.37
CA PRO A 13 -1.73 10.27 7.02
C PRO A 13 -1.41 9.16 8.02
N LYS A 14 -2.43 8.57 8.68
CA LYS A 14 -2.23 7.48 9.64
C LYS A 14 -1.76 6.19 8.96
N LEU A 15 -2.09 6.01 7.68
CA LEU A 15 -1.67 4.84 6.92
C LEU A 15 -0.15 4.81 6.72
N LEU A 16 0.49 5.95 6.43
CA LEU A 16 1.95 5.98 6.31
C LEU A 16 2.65 5.60 7.62
N GLY A 17 2.10 6.05 8.75
CA GLY A 17 2.58 5.65 10.08
C GLY A 17 2.39 4.15 10.35
N GLU A 18 1.25 3.57 9.94
CA GLU A 18 0.99 2.14 10.02
C GLU A 18 1.95 1.32 9.15
N LEU A 19 2.13 1.71 7.90
CA LEU A 19 3.02 1.05 6.94
C LEU A 19 4.47 1.07 7.43
N LYS A 20 4.94 2.23 7.89
CA LYS A 20 6.27 2.35 8.49
C LYS A 20 6.45 1.47 9.74
N ARG A 21 5.42 1.39 10.60
CA ARG A 21 5.47 0.52 11.81
C ARG A 21 5.55 -0.96 11.44
N ARG A 22 4.98 -1.36 10.30
CA ARG A 22 5.05 -2.72 9.75
C ARG A 22 6.33 -3.00 8.95
N GLY A 23 7.20 -1.99 8.79
CA GLY A 23 8.45 -2.10 8.02
C GLY A 23 8.29 -1.90 6.51
N TYR A 24 7.14 -1.39 6.04
CA TYR A 24 6.94 -1.05 4.63
C TYR A 24 7.35 0.39 4.36
N GLU A 25 8.35 0.58 3.51
CA GLU A 25 8.82 1.91 3.10
C GLU A 25 8.54 2.19 1.62
N THR A 26 8.46 1.13 0.81
CA THR A 26 8.35 1.17 -0.64
C THR A 26 7.17 0.38 -1.14
N VAL A 27 6.75 0.65 -2.37
CA VAL A 27 5.67 -0.13 -3.01
C VAL A 27 6.05 -1.60 -3.16
N ASP A 28 7.32 -1.89 -3.46
CA ASP A 28 7.84 -3.25 -3.65
C ASP A 28 7.75 -4.10 -2.39
N ASP A 29 7.87 -3.49 -1.20
CA ASP A 29 7.69 -4.21 0.07
C ASP A 29 6.27 -4.78 0.20
N MET A 30 5.31 -4.18 -0.50
CA MET A 30 3.91 -4.58 -0.48
C MET A 30 3.52 -5.55 -1.60
N LYS A 31 4.45 -5.93 -2.50
CA LYS A 31 4.15 -6.71 -3.71
C LYS A 31 3.51 -8.07 -3.44
N ASN A 32 3.86 -8.70 -2.32
CA ASN A 32 3.40 -10.05 -1.95
C ASN A 32 2.20 -10.04 -0.99
N ILE A 33 1.64 -8.88 -0.68
CA ILE A 33 0.54 -8.78 0.29
C ILE A 33 -0.78 -9.10 -0.40
N PRO A 34 -1.59 -10.06 0.09
CA PRO A 34 -2.93 -10.31 -0.43
C PRO A 34 -3.84 -9.09 -0.23
N THR A 35 -4.79 -8.86 -1.15
CA THR A 35 -5.69 -7.70 -1.04
C THR A 35 -6.49 -7.70 0.26
N THR A 36 -6.94 -8.87 0.71
CA THR A 36 -7.67 -9.02 1.98
C THR A 36 -6.87 -8.54 3.19
N ASP A 37 -5.57 -8.82 3.22
CA ASP A 37 -4.71 -8.47 4.35
C ASP A 37 -4.29 -7.00 4.31
N ALA A 38 -4.09 -6.46 3.10
CA ALA A 38 -3.87 -5.03 2.92
C ALA A 38 -5.08 -4.22 3.43
N LEU A 39 -6.31 -4.60 3.05
CA LEU A 39 -7.52 -3.88 3.45
C LEU A 39 -7.85 -4.00 4.95
N ARG A 40 -7.22 -4.95 5.67
CA ARG A 40 -7.31 -5.04 7.14
C ARG A 40 -6.33 -4.11 7.87
N MET A 41 -5.38 -3.50 7.17
CA MET A 41 -4.43 -2.57 7.80
C MET A 41 -5.14 -1.30 8.25
N MET A 42 -4.81 -0.83 9.46
CA MET A 42 -5.42 0.38 10.01
C MET A 42 -5.19 1.57 9.08
N GLY A 43 -6.27 2.21 8.66
CA GLY A 43 -6.22 3.37 7.77
C GLY A 43 -6.02 3.03 6.29
N MET A 44 -5.90 1.75 5.93
CA MET A 44 -5.96 1.30 4.55
C MET A 44 -7.41 1.27 4.08
N GLY A 45 -7.67 1.91 2.95
CA GLY A 45 -8.95 1.82 2.26
C GLY A 45 -8.73 1.40 0.81
N SER A 46 -9.79 0.94 0.15
CA SER A 46 -9.71 0.37 -1.20
C SER A 46 -9.06 1.31 -2.21
N LYS A 47 -9.29 2.62 -2.11
CA LYS A 47 -8.65 3.62 -2.99
C LYS A 47 -7.14 3.78 -2.73
N SER A 48 -6.71 3.74 -1.47
CA SER A 48 -5.28 3.79 -1.13
C SER A 48 -4.59 2.51 -1.59
N TRP A 49 -5.25 1.37 -1.42
CA TRP A 49 -4.73 0.09 -1.88
C TRP A 49 -4.64 -0.01 -3.40
N GLN A 50 -5.66 0.45 -4.10
CA GLN A 50 -5.65 0.55 -5.56
C GLN A 50 -4.45 1.37 -6.03
N LYS A 51 -4.18 2.53 -5.41
CA LYS A 51 -3.05 3.37 -5.78
C LYS A 51 -1.68 2.70 -5.60
N ILE A 52 -1.54 1.88 -4.56
CA ILE A 52 -0.33 1.07 -4.34
C ILE A 52 -0.23 -0.02 -5.40
N CYS A 53 -1.35 -0.67 -5.73
CA CYS A 53 -1.40 -1.70 -6.77
C CYS A 53 -1.09 -1.14 -8.17
N ASP A 54 -1.60 0.06 -8.50
CA ASP A 54 -1.31 0.77 -9.75
C ASP A 54 0.20 1.07 -9.86
N ALA A 55 0.83 1.51 -8.76
CA ALA A 55 2.27 1.74 -8.71
C ALA A 55 3.10 0.45 -8.81
N LEU A 56 2.53 -0.69 -8.41
CA LEU A 56 3.11 -2.03 -8.54
C LEU A 56 2.83 -2.66 -9.92
N GLY A 57 1.97 -2.06 -10.75
CA GLY A 57 1.51 -2.69 -11.99
C GLY A 57 0.72 -3.98 -11.77
N ARG A 58 0.07 -4.14 -10.60
CA ARG A 58 -0.71 -5.33 -10.24
C ARG A 58 -2.20 -5.05 -10.12
N ASP A 59 -3.00 -6.09 -10.31
CA ASP A 59 -4.45 -6.03 -10.15
C ASP A 59 -4.88 -6.53 -8.76
N PRO A 60 -5.45 -5.68 -7.88
CA PRO A 60 -5.91 -6.10 -6.57
C PRO A 60 -7.05 -7.11 -6.61
N ALA A 61 -7.79 -7.25 -7.72
CA ALA A 61 -8.83 -8.25 -7.88
C ALA A 61 -8.29 -9.67 -8.16
N LYS A 62 -6.98 -9.82 -8.42
CA LYS A 62 -6.33 -11.08 -8.79
C LYS A 62 -5.39 -11.64 -7.70
N THR A 63 -5.34 -11.02 -6.53
CA THR A 63 -4.41 -11.32 -5.42
C THR A 63 -5.11 -11.45 -4.09
#